data_AF-A0A4R4A4H1-F1
#
_entry.id   AF-A0A4R4A4H1-F1
#
_cell.length_a   1.000
_cell.length_b   1.000
_cell.length_c   1.000
_cell.angle_alpha   90.00
_cell.angle_beta   90.00
_cell.angle_gamma   90.00
#
_symmetry.space_group_name_H-M   'P 1'
#
loop_
_entity.id
_entity.type
_entity.pdbx_description
1 polymer ?
#
loop_
_entity_poly.entity_id
_entity_poly.type
_entity_poly.pdbx_seq_one_letter_code
_entity_poly.pdbx_strand_id
1 'polypeptide(L)'
;MHPDDNPYAEHDHKSDQLAKISTEEELLARFPGAEGPCYAAGTDHAFWHLGDGVFAAVCGFCGHVWERHWQTETRECPNCAAVELAEAVDAVQVLIKDHRNLDDTKLAQLARDVDALRQALRAEVHQRVERRYASRQGGLPLERRAAA
;
A
#
# COMPACT_ATOMS: atom_id res chain seq x y z
N MET A 1 24.57 8.92 -25.73
CA MET A 1 23.49 8.27 -24.97
C MET A 1 22.63 7.57 -26.01
N HIS A 2 22.71 6.24 -26.06
CA HIS A 2 21.96 5.42 -27.01
C HIS A 2 20.48 5.42 -26.61
N PRO A 3 19.51 5.32 -27.53
CA PRO A 3 18.09 5.22 -27.19
C PRO A 3 17.71 4.01 -26.30
N ASP A 4 18.64 3.06 -26.12
CA ASP A 4 18.46 1.84 -25.31
C ASP A 4 19.10 1.95 -23.91
N ASP A 5 19.75 3.06 -23.58
CA ASP A 5 20.30 3.30 -22.25
C ASP A 5 19.14 3.69 -21.32
N ASN A 6 18.39 2.71 -20.77
CA ASN A 6 17.38 2.98 -19.75
C ASN A 6 18.08 3.61 -18.52
N PRO A 7 17.85 4.90 -18.22
CA PRO A 7 18.53 5.57 -17.11
C PRO A 7 18.10 5.03 -15.73
N TYR A 8 17.07 4.17 -15.69
CA TYR A 8 16.54 3.52 -14.49
C TYR A 8 16.88 2.02 -14.40
N ALA A 9 17.72 1.49 -15.29
CA ALA A 9 18.01 0.04 -15.32
C ALA A 9 18.51 -0.50 -13.97
N GLU A 10 19.37 0.26 -13.27
CA GLU A 10 19.88 -0.12 -11.94
C GLU A 10 18.80 -0.04 -10.86
N HIS A 11 17.92 0.96 -10.92
CA HIS A 11 16.76 1.05 -10.02
C HIS A 11 15.82 -0.15 -10.21
N ASP A 12 15.43 -0.43 -11.45
CA ASP A 12 14.53 -1.53 -11.80
C ASP A 12 15.12 -2.88 -11.38
N HIS A 13 16.42 -3.08 -11.63
CA HIS A 13 17.11 -4.29 -11.20
C HIS A 13 17.09 -4.47 -9.69
N LYS A 14 17.33 -3.40 -8.92
CA LYS A 14 17.30 -3.43 -7.45
C LYS A 14 15.89 -3.63 -6.90
N SER A 15 14.89 -2.98 -7.50
CA SER A 15 13.47 -3.19 -7.19
C SER A 15 13.05 -4.65 -7.40
N ASP A 16 13.45 -5.26 -8.53
CA ASP A 16 13.21 -6.67 -8.83
C ASP A 16 13.90 -7.63 -7.86
N GLN A 17 15.07 -7.25 -7.34
CA GLN A 17 15.74 -8.02 -6.30
C GLN A 17 15.03 -7.90 -4.96
N LEU A 18 14.61 -6.69 -4.58
CA LEU A 18 13.88 -6.41 -3.35
C LEU A 18 12.53 -7.14 -3.32
N ALA A 19 11.81 -7.20 -4.44
CA ALA A 19 10.53 -7.90 -4.56
C ALA A 19 10.61 -9.43 -4.26
N LYS A 20 11.82 -10.00 -4.22
CA LYS A 20 12.08 -11.42 -3.91
C LYS A 20 12.52 -11.66 -2.47
N ILE A 21 12.60 -10.60 -1.67
CA ILE A 21 13.09 -10.64 -0.29
C ILE A 21 11.90 -10.59 0.65
N SER A 22 11.96 -11.43 1.67
CA SER A 22 10.85 -11.63 2.62
C SER A 22 11.21 -11.22 4.05
N THR A 23 12.50 -11.18 4.38
CA THR A 23 12.96 -10.87 5.74
C THR A 23 14.07 -9.81 5.75
N GLU A 24 14.30 -9.22 6.92
CA GLU A 24 15.37 -8.23 7.13
C GLU A 24 16.76 -8.86 6.93
N GLU A 25 16.97 -10.11 7.37
CA GLU A 25 18.24 -10.79 7.19
C GLU A 25 18.56 -11.02 5.69
N GLU A 26 17.56 -11.41 4.91
CA GLU A 26 17.68 -11.55 3.46
C GLU A 26 17.97 -10.20 2.78
N LEU A 27 17.36 -9.12 3.26
CA LEU A 27 17.61 -7.76 2.80
C LEU A 27 19.09 -7.39 2.98
N LEU A 28 19.61 -7.53 4.21
CA LEU A 28 20.98 -7.17 4.55
C LEU A 28 22.01 -8.08 3.87
N ALA A 29 21.68 -9.35 3.67
CA ALA A 29 22.53 -10.28 2.92
C ALA A 29 22.60 -9.92 1.43
N ARG A 30 21.48 -9.48 0.83
CA ARG A 30 21.44 -9.10 -0.59
C ARG A 30 22.02 -7.72 -0.85
N PHE A 31 21.83 -6.79 0.08
CA PHE A 31 22.26 -5.41 0.00
C PHE A 31 23.21 -5.06 1.15
N PRO A 32 24.47 -5.54 1.13
CA PRO A 32 25.41 -5.32 2.22
C PRO A 32 25.82 -3.84 2.40
N GLY A 33 25.55 -2.99 1.41
CA GLY A 33 25.74 -1.54 1.48
C GLY A 33 24.49 -0.75 1.85
N ALA A 34 23.42 -1.40 2.33
CA ALA A 34 22.20 -0.71 2.71
C ALA A 34 22.43 0.25 3.89
N GLU A 35 21.93 1.49 3.77
CA GLU A 35 22.05 2.51 4.80
C GLU A 35 20.76 2.56 5.64
N GLY A 36 20.85 2.34 6.95
CA GLY A 36 19.71 2.26 7.87
C GLY A 36 20.06 1.55 9.19
N PRO A 37 19.08 1.23 10.04
CA PRO A 37 17.65 1.55 9.90
C PRO A 37 17.37 3.00 10.27
N CYS A 38 16.54 3.67 9.46
CA CYS A 38 15.94 4.97 9.78
C CYS A 38 14.49 4.76 10.23
N TYR A 39 14.03 5.55 11.21
CA TYR A 39 12.64 5.50 11.68
C TYR A 39 12.00 6.86 11.45
N ALA A 40 10.98 6.92 10.59
CA ALA A 40 10.20 8.15 10.41
C ALA A 40 9.21 8.31 11.57
N ALA A 41 8.97 9.55 11.97
CA ALA A 41 8.00 9.83 13.04
C ALA A 41 6.60 9.37 12.63
N GLY A 42 5.98 8.54 13.47
CA GLY A 42 4.62 8.02 13.25
C GLY A 42 4.52 6.89 12.23
N THR A 43 5.60 6.12 12.05
CA THR A 43 5.59 4.86 11.28
C THR A 43 6.18 3.72 12.08
N ASP A 44 5.54 2.55 12.02
CA ASP A 44 5.98 1.34 12.73
C ASP A 44 6.88 0.42 11.88
N HIS A 45 7.62 1.02 10.95
CA HIS A 45 8.51 0.29 10.05
C HIS A 45 9.85 0.99 9.91
N ALA A 46 10.91 0.18 9.82
CA ALA A 46 12.28 0.63 9.63
C ALA A 46 12.56 0.84 8.13
N PHE A 47 13.36 1.86 7.81
CA PHE A 47 13.74 2.18 6.43
C PHE A 47 15.21 1.89 6.17
N TRP A 48 15.48 1.37 4.98
CA TRP A 48 16.81 1.11 4.46
C TRP A 48 16.95 1.71 3.07
N HIS A 49 18.00 2.50 2.85
CA HIS A 49 18.34 3.03 1.54
C HIS A 49 19.28 2.05 0.82
N LEU A 50 18.87 1.57 -0.36
CA LEU A 50 19.61 0.55 -1.12
C LEU A 50 20.45 1.16 -2.26
N GLY A 51 20.45 2.49 -2.39
CA GLY A 51 21.03 3.23 -3.51
C GLY A 51 20.08 3.36 -4.70
N ASP A 52 20.45 4.23 -5.65
CA ASP A 52 19.74 4.46 -6.92
C ASP A 52 18.26 4.82 -6.76
N GLY A 53 17.89 5.42 -5.62
CA GLY A 53 16.52 5.85 -5.31
C GLY A 53 15.60 4.74 -4.80
N VAL A 54 16.12 3.51 -4.58
CA VAL A 54 15.35 2.40 -4.02
C VAL A 54 15.41 2.43 -2.49
N PHE A 55 14.25 2.41 -1.86
CA PHE A 55 14.12 2.33 -0.40
C PHE A 55 13.34 1.07 -0.02
N ALA A 56 13.91 0.27 0.86
CA ALA A 56 13.19 -0.82 1.50
C ALA A 56 12.56 -0.35 2.81
N ALA A 57 11.37 -0.86 3.09
CA ALA A 57 10.75 -0.79 4.40
C ALA A 57 10.60 -2.19 4.98
N VAL A 58 10.83 -2.30 6.30
CA VAL A 58 10.68 -3.53 7.08
C VAL A 58 9.68 -3.28 8.20
N CYS A 59 8.60 -4.05 8.22
CA CYS A 59 7.56 -3.90 9.24
C CYS A 59 8.06 -4.37 10.61
N GLY A 60 7.95 -3.52 11.64
CA GLY A 60 8.31 -3.90 13.01
C GLY A 60 7.38 -4.93 13.67
N PHE A 61 6.20 -5.17 13.10
CA PHE A 61 5.23 -6.14 13.62
C PHE A 61 5.31 -7.50 12.93
N CYS A 62 5.18 -7.54 11.60
CA CYS A 62 5.12 -8.80 10.85
C CYS A 62 6.42 -9.15 10.10
N GLY A 63 7.44 -8.29 10.16
CA GLY A 63 8.71 -8.50 9.46
C GLY A 63 8.65 -8.36 7.94
N HIS A 64 7.48 -8.06 7.37
CA HIS A 64 7.30 -7.93 5.93
C HIS A 64 8.22 -6.85 5.35
N VAL A 65 8.90 -7.21 4.26
CA VAL A 65 9.78 -6.32 3.50
C VAL A 65 9.07 -5.90 2.22
N TRP A 66 9.09 -4.60 1.92
CA TRP A 66 8.54 -4.07 0.67
C TRP A 66 9.33 -2.86 0.17
N GLU A 67 9.19 -2.57 -1.12
CA GLU A 67 9.69 -1.31 -1.67
C GLU A 67 8.79 -0.15 -1.22
N ARG A 68 9.41 0.82 -0.57
CA ARG A 68 8.71 2.01 -0.09
C ARG A 68 8.98 3.17 -1.04
N HIS A 69 7.94 3.61 -1.71
CA HIS A 69 8.00 4.87 -2.44
C HIS A 69 7.82 6.04 -1.47
N TRP A 70 8.74 7.00 -1.51
CA TRP A 70 8.65 8.23 -0.70
C TRP A 70 7.40 9.06 -1.04
N GLN A 71 6.78 8.83 -2.20
CA GLN A 71 5.55 9.49 -2.64
C GLN A 71 4.26 8.81 -2.15
N THR A 72 4.32 7.56 -1.69
CA THR A 72 3.14 6.90 -1.14
C THR A 72 2.94 7.35 0.31
N GLU A 73 1.85 8.06 0.59
CA GLU A 73 1.47 8.56 1.93
C GLU A 73 1.13 7.44 2.94
N THR A 74 1.29 6.17 2.56
CA THR A 74 0.94 5.02 3.39
C THR A 74 1.94 4.85 4.52
N ARG A 75 1.46 5.03 5.76
CA ARG A 75 2.23 4.82 7.00
C ARG A 75 2.14 3.39 7.55
N GLU A 76 1.22 2.60 7.00
CA GLU A 76 0.93 1.24 7.41
C GLU A 76 1.70 0.23 6.56
N CYS A 77 2.00 -0.94 7.16
CA CYS A 77 2.52 -2.06 6.40
C CYS A 77 1.42 -2.64 5.50
N PRO A 78 1.66 -2.80 4.19
CA PRO A 78 0.65 -3.31 3.27
C PRO A 78 0.19 -4.73 3.61
N ASN A 79 1.07 -5.55 4.17
CA ASN A 79 0.73 -6.91 4.59
C ASN A 79 -0.16 -6.92 5.84
N CYS A 80 0.18 -6.14 6.87
CA CYS A 80 -0.69 -5.99 8.05
C CYS A 80 -2.06 -5.44 7.67
N ALA A 81 -2.11 -4.39 6.85
CA ALA A 81 -3.36 -3.81 6.38
C ALA A 81 -4.20 -4.82 5.57
N ALA A 82 -3.56 -5.66 4.76
CA ALA A 82 -4.25 -6.72 4.02
C ALA A 82 -4.82 -7.82 4.94
N VAL A 83 -4.06 -8.22 5.97
CA VAL A 83 -4.50 -9.20 6.97
C VAL A 83 -5.68 -8.67 7.78
N GLU A 84 -5.58 -7.44 8.31
CA GLU A 84 -6.67 -6.79 9.04
C GLU A 84 -7.94 -6.68 8.18
N LEU A 85 -7.78 -6.36 6.91
CA LEU A 85 -8.90 -6.34 5.97
C LEU A 85 -9.51 -7.72 5.76
N ALA A 86 -8.69 -8.77 5.63
CA ALA A 86 -9.16 -10.14 5.47
C ALA A 86 -9.92 -10.61 6.72
N GLU A 87 -9.39 -10.34 7.92
CA GLU A 87 -10.06 -10.65 9.19
C GLU A 87 -11.40 -9.92 9.33
N ALA A 88 -11.46 -8.64 8.93
CA ALA A 88 -12.71 -7.89 8.91
C ALA A 88 -13.75 -8.51 7.95
N VAL A 89 -13.31 -8.96 6.77
CA VAL A 89 -14.18 -9.66 5.81
C VAL A 89 -14.68 -10.99 6.38
N ASP A 90 -13.81 -11.76 7.02
CA ASP A 90 -14.18 -13.04 7.64
C ASP A 90 -15.15 -12.84 8.81
N ALA A 91 -14.96 -11.80 9.62
CA ALA A 91 -15.90 -11.43 10.68
C ALA A 91 -17.30 -11.13 10.13
N VAL A 92 -17.40 -10.43 8.99
CA VAL A 92 -18.66 -10.21 8.29
C VAL A 92 -19.28 -11.54 7.82
N GLN A 93 -18.49 -12.49 7.32
CA GLN A 93 -19.00 -13.81 6.93
C GLN A 93 -19.53 -14.62 8.11
N VAL A 94 -18.90 -14.52 9.30
CA VAL A 94 -19.40 -15.16 10.52
C VAL A 94 -20.74 -14.57 10.94
N LEU A 95 -20.88 -13.23 10.93
CA LEU A 95 -22.15 -12.57 11.21
C LEU A 95 -23.27 -12.98 10.23
N ILE A 96 -22.93 -13.22 8.96
CA ILE A 96 -23.87 -13.77 7.97
C ILE A 96 -24.26 -15.21 8.30
N LYS A 97 -23.36 -16.05 8.82
CA LYS A 97 -23.69 -17.44 9.19
C LYS A 97 -24.59 -17.51 10.43
N ASP A 98 -24.38 -16.61 11.38
CA ASP A 98 -25.15 -16.55 12.64
C ASP A 98 -26.41 -15.67 12.57
N HIS A 99 -26.79 -15.17 11.38
CA HIS A 99 -27.96 -14.31 11.19
C HIS A 99 -29.28 -14.90 11.72
N ARG A 100 -29.37 -16.24 11.82
CA ARG A 100 -30.54 -16.95 12.34
C ARG A 100 -30.78 -16.74 13.83
N ASN A 101 -29.77 -16.26 14.57
CA ASN A 101 -29.85 -15.98 16.01
C ASN A 101 -30.14 -14.49 16.30
N LEU A 102 -30.30 -13.67 15.27
CA LEU A 102 -30.62 -12.25 15.39
C LEU A 102 -32.14 -12.05 15.31
N ASP A 103 -32.67 -11.20 16.19
CA ASP A 103 -34.05 -10.73 16.07
C ASP A 103 -34.22 -9.71 14.93
N ASP A 104 -35.46 -9.44 14.53
CA ASP A 104 -35.78 -8.54 13.41
C ASP A 104 -35.20 -7.12 13.60
N THR A 105 -35.07 -6.66 14.85
CA THR A 105 -34.52 -5.33 15.15
C THR A 105 -33.02 -5.29 14.87
N LYS A 106 -32.29 -6.32 15.32
CA LYS A 106 -30.86 -6.48 15.05
C LYS A 106 -30.57 -6.72 13.58
N LEU A 107 -31.42 -7.48 12.88
CA LEU A 107 -31.30 -7.67 11.42
C LEU A 107 -31.48 -6.35 10.67
N ALA A 108 -32.48 -5.54 11.03
CA ALA A 108 -32.69 -4.23 10.43
C ALA A 108 -31.55 -3.25 10.72
N GLN A 109 -30.95 -3.31 11.91
CA GLN A 109 -29.78 -2.50 12.26
C GLN A 109 -28.55 -2.92 11.46
N LEU A 110 -28.24 -4.22 11.42
CA LEU A 110 -27.13 -4.76 10.64
C LEU A 110 -27.25 -4.39 9.15
N ALA A 111 -28.45 -4.43 8.57
CA ALA A 111 -28.68 -4.01 7.19
C ALA A 111 -28.35 -2.52 6.95
N ARG A 112 -28.70 -1.64 7.89
CA ARG A 112 -28.36 -0.21 7.82
C ARG A 112 -26.86 0.03 7.94
N ASP A 113 -26.20 -0.66 8.87
CA ASP A 113 -24.76 -0.51 9.11
C ASP A 113 -23.95 -0.99 7.91
N VAL A 114 -24.36 -2.10 7.29
CA VAL A 114 -23.73 -2.62 6.05
C VAL A 114 -23.93 -1.65 4.87
N ASP A 115 -25.11 -1.05 4.69
CA ASP A 115 -25.30 -0.08 3.59
C ASP A 115 -24.51 1.21 3.84
N ALA A 116 -24.45 1.69 5.09
CA ALA A 116 -23.62 2.84 5.46
C ALA A 116 -22.12 2.57 5.17
N LEU A 117 -21.62 1.39 5.55
CA LEU A 117 -20.25 0.97 5.26
C LEU A 117 -20.00 0.90 3.74
N ARG A 118 -20.95 0.33 2.98
CA ARG A 118 -20.87 0.27 1.51
C ARG A 118 -20.79 1.65 0.88
N GLN A 119 -21.56 2.61 1.37
CA GLN A 119 -21.55 3.99 0.87
C GLN A 119 -20.21 4.69 1.20
N ALA A 120 -19.70 4.54 2.42
CA ALA A 120 -18.41 5.09 2.83
C ALA A 120 -17.27 4.53 1.96
N LEU A 121 -17.25 3.21 1.73
CA LEU A 121 -16.22 2.57 0.90
C LEU A 121 -16.27 3.05 -0.55
N ARG A 122 -17.47 3.24 -1.12
CA ARG A 122 -17.65 3.80 -2.48
C ARG A 122 -17.11 5.23 -2.57
N ALA A 123 -17.38 6.07 -1.57
CA ALA A 123 -16.89 7.44 -1.54
C ALA A 123 -15.35 7.48 -1.47
N GLU A 124 -14.73 6.66 -0.62
CA GLU A 124 -13.28 6.57 -0.50
C GLU A 124 -12.62 6.08 -1.81
N VAL A 125 -13.16 5.03 -2.43
CA VAL A 125 -12.67 4.56 -3.74
C VAL A 125 -12.77 5.65 -4.79
N HIS A 126 -13.89 6.37 -4.84
CA HIS A 126 -14.07 7.48 -5.77
C HIS A 126 -13.02 8.57 -5.56
N GLN A 127 -12.81 9.02 -4.32
CA GLN A 127 -11.79 10.02 -3.99
C GLN A 127 -10.37 9.56 -4.32
N ARG A 128 -10.03 8.29 -4.08
CA ARG A 128 -8.72 7.73 -4.46
C ARG A 128 -8.52 7.70 -5.97
N VAL A 129 -9.56 7.34 -6.71
CA VAL A 129 -9.57 7.36 -8.18
C VAL A 129 -9.39 8.79 -8.69
N GLU A 130 -10.14 9.77 -8.16
CA GLU A 130 -10.01 11.18 -8.51
C GLU A 130 -8.61 11.71 -8.22
N ARG A 131 -8.03 11.43 -7.04
CA ARG A 131 -6.65 11.79 -6.69
C ARG A 131 -5.64 11.23 -7.69
N ARG A 132 -5.81 9.97 -8.11
CA ARG A 132 -4.95 9.32 -9.12
C ARG A 132 -5.10 9.92 -10.51
N TYR A 133 -6.31 10.35 -10.89
CA TYR A 133 -6.52 11.04 -12.16
C TYR A 133 -5.94 12.45 -12.15
N ALA A 134 -6.13 13.20 -11.05
CA ALA A 134 -5.58 14.54 -10.88
C ALA A 134 -4.04 14.54 -10.92
N SER A 135 -3.38 13.56 -10.27
CA SER A 135 -1.92 13.44 -10.32
C SER A 135 -1.39 13.11 -11.72
N ARG A 136 -2.12 12.30 -12.49
CA ARG A 136 -1.79 11.99 -13.90
C ARG A 136 -1.97 13.19 -14.83
N GLN A 137 -3.01 14.00 -14.63
CA GLN A 137 -3.18 15.25 -15.37
C GLN A 137 -2.18 16.33 -14.92
N GLY A 138 -1.72 16.24 -13.68
CA GLY A 138 -0.61 16.98 -13.05
C GLY A 138 0.68 17.03 -13.87
N GLY A 139 1.06 15.87 -14.43
CA GLY A 139 2.32 15.66 -15.17
C GLY A 139 2.23 15.79 -16.69
N LEU A 140 1.10 16.19 -17.25
CA LEU A 140 1.00 16.46 -18.69
C LEU A 140 1.65 17.82 -19.02
N PRO A 141 2.49 17.91 -20.08
CA PRO A 141 2.99 19.19 -20.57
C PRO A 141 1.81 20.15 -20.79
N LEU A 142 1.99 21.41 -20.39
CA LEU A 142 0.96 22.46 -20.44
C LEU A 142 0.23 22.53 -21.79
N GLU A 143 0.90 22.15 -22.87
CA GLU A 143 0.37 22.09 -24.24
C GLU A 143 -0.84 21.15 -24.42
N ARG A 144 -1.03 20.12 -23.57
CA ARG A 144 -2.20 19.23 -23.63
C ARG A 144 -3.38 19.65 -22.75
N ARG A 145 -3.19 20.59 -21.82
CA ARG A 145 -4.27 21.09 -20.94
C ARG A 145 -5.15 22.13 -21.61
N ALA A 146 -4.66 22.79 -22.66
CA ALA A 146 -5.40 23.81 -23.39
C ALA A 146 -6.34 23.24 -24.48
N ALA A 147 -6.42 21.92 -24.63
CA ALA A 147 -7.16 21.26 -25.72
C ALA A 147 -8.32 20.37 -25.26
N ALA A 148 -8.76 20.46 -24.00
CA ALA A 148 -9.90 19.73 -23.45
C ALA A 148 -11.03 20.69 -23.07
#